data_AF-A0A8T3T0U5-F1
#
_entry.id   AF-A0A8T3T0U5-F1
#
_cell.length_a   1.000
_cell.length_b   1.000
_cell.length_c   1.000
_cell.angle_alpha   90.00
_cell.angle_beta   90.00
_cell.angle_gamma   90.00
#
_symmetry.space_group_name_H-M   'P 1'
#
loop_
_entity.id
_entity.type
_entity.pdbx_description
1 polymer ?
#
loop_
_entity_poly.entity_id
_entity_poly.type
_entity_poly.pdbx_seq_one_letter_code
_entity_poly.pdbx_strand_id
1 'polypeptide(L)'
;MNEAKTISTLNNLIETCKDGEQGFLDCAEQVTDKGIKSKLEERAHRCAEGVRELQEQVKQLGEEPETSSSTTGTMHRGWVNFKAKITAQSDKSILEEVERGEDIALKSYRKALDADLPADIHKIVERQYKGVEQNYKEVREMRERATSPRSPR
;
A
#
# COMPACT_ATOMS: atom_id res chain seq x y z
N MET A 1 8.17 -0.77 -26.29
CA MET A 1 8.02 0.22 -25.23
C MET A 1 7.00 1.27 -25.63
N ASN A 2 5.91 1.38 -24.87
CA ASN A 2 4.84 2.35 -25.11
C ASN A 2 4.79 3.26 -23.88
N GLU A 3 5.21 4.51 -24.05
CA GLU A 3 5.34 5.49 -22.96
C GLU A 3 4.00 5.72 -22.26
N ALA A 4 2.90 5.86 -23.00
CA ALA A 4 1.57 6.02 -22.43
C ALA A 4 1.14 4.83 -21.55
N LYS A 5 1.52 3.60 -21.93
CA LYS A 5 1.28 2.41 -21.10
C LYS A 5 2.15 2.41 -19.84
N THR A 6 3.40 2.88 -19.95
CA THR A 6 4.31 3.00 -18.82
C THR A 6 3.77 4.01 -17.81
N ILE A 7 3.39 5.20 -18.28
CA ILE A 7 2.81 6.28 -17.47
C ILE A 7 1.52 5.81 -16.80
N SER A 8 0.61 5.17 -17.54
CA SER A 8 -0.60 4.59 -16.96
C SER A 8 -0.29 3.55 -15.88
N THR A 9 0.73 2.71 -16.08
CA THR A 9 1.15 1.72 -15.08
C THR A 9 1.69 2.40 -13.82
N LEU A 10 2.51 3.44 -13.96
CA LEU A 10 3.04 4.20 -12.84
C LEU A 10 1.96 4.96 -12.08
N ASN A 11 1.01 5.58 -12.79
CA ASN A 11 -0.12 6.27 -12.16
C ASN A 11 -1.00 5.31 -11.34
N ASN A 12 -1.25 4.09 -11.83
CA ASN A 12 -1.94 3.06 -11.03
C ASN A 12 -1.18 2.68 -9.75
N LEU A 13 0.15 2.63 -9.80
CA LEU A 13 0.98 2.36 -8.61
C LEU A 13 1.03 3.56 -7.65
N ILE A 14 1.04 4.79 -8.19
CA ILE A 14 0.95 6.03 -7.39
C ILE A 14 -0.36 6.04 -6.61
N GLU A 15 -1.49 5.75 -7.26
CA GLU A 15 -2.78 5.59 -6.58
C GLU A 15 -2.69 4.51 -5.50
N THR A 16 -2.22 3.31 -5.84
CA THR A 16 -2.04 2.21 -4.88
C THR A 16 -1.22 2.64 -3.65
N CYS A 17 -0.17 3.45 -3.84
CA CYS A 17 0.66 3.92 -2.73
C CYS A 17 -0.04 5.02 -1.90
N LYS A 18 -0.73 5.97 -2.52
CA LYS A 18 -1.54 6.98 -1.79
C LYS A 18 -2.64 6.33 -0.96
N ASP A 19 -3.30 5.32 -1.52
CA ASP A 19 -4.31 4.51 -0.84
C ASP A 19 -3.71 3.80 0.37
N GLY A 20 -2.54 3.19 0.17
CA GLY A 20 -1.78 2.54 1.24
C GLY A 20 -1.39 3.51 2.34
N GLU A 21 -0.84 4.68 2.00
CA GLU A 21 -0.44 5.71 2.97
C GLU A 21 -1.59 6.09 3.91
N GLN A 22 -2.72 6.50 3.35
CA GLN A 22 -3.90 6.84 4.14
C GLN A 22 -4.46 5.61 4.88
N GLY A 23 -4.44 4.45 4.21
CA GLY A 23 -4.67 3.12 4.75
C GLY A 23 -4.05 2.88 6.11
N PHE A 24 -2.73 2.95 6.13
CA PHE A 24 -1.93 2.64 7.30
C PHE A 24 -2.11 3.68 8.40
N LEU A 25 -2.22 4.97 8.05
CA LEU A 25 -2.42 6.03 9.05
C LEU A 25 -3.72 5.82 9.83
N ASP A 26 -4.83 5.55 9.14
CA ASP A 26 -6.12 5.37 9.82
C ASP A 26 -6.17 4.07 10.63
N CYS A 27 -5.46 3.02 10.20
CA CYS A 27 -5.28 1.82 11.02
C CYS A 27 -4.41 2.12 12.25
N ALA A 28 -3.34 2.91 12.10
CA ALA A 28 -2.43 3.28 13.18
C ALA A 28 -3.13 4.11 14.29
N GLU A 29 -4.15 4.89 13.93
CA GLU A 29 -4.97 5.64 14.88
C GLU A 29 -5.90 4.74 15.72
N GLN A 30 -6.26 3.57 15.20
CA GLN A 30 -7.29 2.70 15.79
C GLN A 30 -6.71 1.52 16.57
N VAL A 31 -5.48 1.09 16.27
CA VAL A 31 -4.81 0.02 17.02
C VAL A 31 -4.40 0.48 18.42
N THR A 32 -4.49 -0.44 19.37
CA THR A 32 -4.11 -0.20 20.77
C THR A 32 -2.68 -0.60 21.09
N ASP A 33 -2.15 -1.63 20.42
CA ASP A 33 -0.76 -2.05 20.55
C ASP A 33 0.19 -1.04 19.89
N LYS A 34 1.12 -0.52 20.69
CA LYS A 34 2.09 0.50 20.24
C LYS A 34 3.06 -0.04 19.18
N GLY A 35 3.40 -1.33 19.23
CA GLY A 35 4.28 -1.96 18.25
C GLY A 35 3.60 -2.05 16.88
N ILE A 36 2.32 -2.45 16.85
CA ILE A 36 1.50 -2.44 15.63
C ILE A 36 1.37 -1.01 15.10
N LYS A 37 1.06 -0.04 15.97
CA LYS A 37 0.95 1.37 15.58
C LYS A 37 2.20 1.89 14.88
N SER A 38 3.37 1.77 15.52
CA SER A 38 4.63 2.24 14.95
C SER A 38 4.95 1.56 13.63
N LYS A 39 4.55 0.28 13.48
CA LYS A 39 4.78 -0.44 12.23
C LYS A 39 3.89 0.07 11.10
N LEU A 40 2.63 0.37 11.38
CA LEU A 40 1.72 0.97 10.39
C LEU A 40 2.19 2.36 9.99
N GLU A 41 2.62 3.20 10.93
CA GLU A 41 3.21 4.53 10.63
C GLU A 41 4.47 4.42 9.74
N GLU A 42 5.36 3.47 10.03
CA GLU A 42 6.53 3.19 9.16
C GLU A 42 6.10 2.86 7.72
N ARG A 43 4.99 2.12 7.56
CA ARG A 43 4.48 1.73 6.24
C ARG A 43 3.81 2.88 5.51
N ALA A 44 3.09 3.74 6.21
CA ALA A 44 2.60 5.00 5.64
C ALA A 44 3.75 5.82 5.04
N HIS A 45 4.86 5.96 5.78
CA HIS A 45 6.04 6.67 5.28
C HIS A 45 6.65 6.03 4.03
N ARG A 46 6.79 4.70 4.00
CA ARG A 46 7.30 3.99 2.82
C ARG A 46 6.39 4.16 1.60
N CYS A 47 5.07 4.21 1.80
CA CYS A 47 4.11 4.51 0.73
C CYS A 47 4.32 5.93 0.19
N ALA A 48 4.48 6.92 1.06
CA ALA A 48 4.77 8.30 0.66
C ALA A 48 6.08 8.42 -0.14
N GLU A 49 7.14 7.71 0.28
CA GLU A 49 8.39 7.62 -0.48
C GLU A 49 8.16 6.98 -1.86
N GLY A 50 7.40 5.88 -1.90
CA GLY A 50 7.04 5.20 -3.16
C GLY A 50 6.27 6.11 -4.13
N VAL A 51 5.30 6.87 -3.64
CA VAL A 51 4.59 7.90 -4.42
C VAL A 51 5.59 8.87 -5.05
N ARG A 52 6.50 9.44 -4.25
CA ARG A 52 7.46 10.45 -4.73
C ARG A 52 8.37 9.90 -5.82
N GLU A 53 8.90 8.70 -5.63
CA GLU A 53 9.77 8.03 -6.61
C GLU A 53 9.05 7.76 -7.93
N LEU A 54 7.82 7.23 -7.87
CA LEU A 54 7.04 6.94 -9.08
C LEU A 54 6.62 8.22 -9.80
N GLN A 55 6.23 9.26 -9.06
CA GLN A 55 5.89 10.57 -9.64
C GLN A 55 7.10 11.22 -10.33
N GLU A 56 8.30 11.05 -9.79
CA GLU A 56 9.53 11.52 -10.44
C GLU A 56 9.77 10.80 -11.78
N GLN A 57 9.52 9.49 -11.85
CA GLN A 57 9.62 8.76 -13.12
C GLN A 57 8.60 9.23 -14.16
N VAL A 58 7.34 9.50 -13.76
CA VAL A 58 6.34 10.07 -14.67
C VAL A 58 6.78 11.44 -15.21
N LYS A 59 7.32 12.31 -14.34
CA LYS A 59 7.87 13.62 -14.78
C LYS A 59 9.03 13.46 -15.77
N GLN A 60 9.91 12.49 -15.55
CA GLN A 60 11.04 12.21 -16.45
C GLN A 60 10.57 11.72 -17.83
N LEU A 61 9.40 11.08 -17.91
CA LEU A 61 8.76 10.70 -19.17
C LEU A 61 8.01 11.85 -19.86
N GLY A 62 8.05 13.07 -19.30
CA GLY A 62 7.50 14.28 -19.91
C GLY A 62 6.02 14.53 -19.61
N GLU A 63 5.40 13.75 -18.72
CA GLU A 63 4.02 13.99 -18.29
C GLU A 63 3.93 14.49 -16.85
N GLU A 64 2.82 15.18 -16.54
CA GLU A 64 2.53 15.56 -15.16
C GLU A 64 2.02 14.32 -14.40
N PRO A 65 2.64 13.95 -13.27
CA PRO A 65 2.20 12.81 -12.50
C PRO A 65 0.81 13.02 -11.94
N GLU A 66 0.08 11.94 -11.70
CA GLU A 66 -1.17 11.99 -10.96
C GLU A 66 -0.93 12.59 -9.56
N THR A 67 -1.33 13.85 -9.40
CA THR A 67 -1.25 14.60 -8.14
C THR A 67 -2.55 14.49 -7.35
N SER A 68 -3.68 14.29 -8.04
CA SER A 68 -4.97 14.17 -7.39
C SER A 68 -5.00 12.91 -6.52
N SER A 69 -5.35 13.08 -5.25
CA SER A 69 -5.91 12.01 -4.44
C SER A 69 -7.39 11.95 -4.81
N SER A 70 -7.80 11.00 -5.65
CA SER A 70 -9.20 10.59 -5.82
C SER A 70 -10.17 11.58 -6.52
N THR A 71 -10.07 11.75 -7.84
CA THR A 71 -11.19 12.35 -8.62
C THR A 71 -11.80 11.45 -9.72
N THR A 72 -11.25 10.26 -10.01
CA THR A 72 -11.68 9.48 -11.21
C THR A 72 -12.29 8.10 -10.92
N GLY A 73 -12.91 7.91 -9.75
CA GLY A 73 -14.19 7.19 -9.71
C GLY A 73 -14.31 5.82 -9.02
N THR A 74 -13.24 5.22 -8.48
CA THR A 74 -13.37 3.89 -7.81
C THR A 74 -13.04 3.92 -6.30
N MET A 75 -12.24 4.90 -5.88
CA MET A 75 -11.57 4.93 -4.57
C MET A 75 -12.47 5.36 -3.40
N HIS A 76 -13.39 6.31 -3.61
CA HIS A 76 -14.25 6.80 -2.51
C HIS A 76 -15.09 5.70 -1.86
N ARG A 77 -15.46 4.64 -2.58
CA ARG A 77 -16.25 3.54 -2.04
C ARG A 77 -15.41 2.49 -1.32
N GLY A 78 -14.22 2.19 -1.83
CA GLY A 78 -13.30 1.22 -1.20
C GLY A 78 -12.84 1.69 0.19
N TRP A 79 -12.43 2.95 0.29
CA TRP A 79 -11.95 3.56 1.52
C TRP A 79 -13.05 3.80 2.56
N VAL A 80 -14.23 4.25 2.13
CA VAL A 80 -15.37 4.43 3.04
C VAL A 80 -15.86 3.09 3.59
N ASN A 81 -15.86 2.03 2.77
CA ASN A 81 -16.24 0.70 3.23
C ASN A 81 -15.18 0.07 4.16
N PHE A 82 -13.91 0.43 3.98
CA PHE A 82 -12.82 0.12 4.90
C PHE A 82 -13.04 0.81 6.25
N LYS A 83 -13.22 2.13 6.27
CA LYS A 83 -13.54 2.90 7.49
C LYS A 83 -14.77 2.38 8.23
N ALA A 84 -15.84 2.04 7.51
CA ALA A 84 -17.09 1.55 8.11
C ALA A 84 -16.92 0.21 8.86
N LYS A 85 -15.90 -0.60 8.53
CA LYS A 85 -15.62 -1.87 9.20
C LYS A 85 -14.73 -1.73 10.43
N ILE A 86 -13.91 -0.67 10.51
CA ILE A 86 -12.91 -0.53 11.58
C ILE A 86 -13.50 0.00 12.89
N THR A 87 -14.66 0.68 12.84
CA THR A 87 -15.30 1.34 13.98
C THR A 87 -15.74 0.42 15.15
N ALA A 88 -15.48 -0.89 15.09
CA ALA A 88 -15.81 -1.86 16.14
C ALA A 88 -14.75 -2.97 16.36
N GLN A 89 -13.46 -2.72 16.13
CA GLN A 89 -12.51 -3.82 15.92
C GLN A 89 -11.27 -3.86 16.85
N SER A 90 -10.98 -5.07 17.34
CA SER A 90 -9.70 -5.42 17.99
C SER A 90 -8.52 -5.26 17.02
N ASP A 91 -7.31 -5.05 17.53
CA ASP A 91 -6.07 -4.96 16.74
C ASP A 91 -5.94 -6.09 15.69
N LYS A 92 -6.43 -7.30 16.01
CA LYS A 92 -6.45 -8.44 15.08
C LYS A 92 -7.26 -8.14 13.81
N SER A 93 -8.47 -7.63 13.96
CA SER A 93 -9.33 -7.37 12.81
C SER A 93 -8.84 -6.19 11.98
N ILE A 94 -8.18 -5.22 12.62
CA ILE A 94 -7.44 -4.17 11.91
C ILE A 94 -6.32 -4.79 11.06
N LEU A 95 -5.52 -5.69 11.64
CA LEU A 95 -4.47 -6.40 10.91
C LEU A 95 -5.01 -7.28 9.77
N GLU A 96 -6.21 -7.86 9.90
CA GLU A 96 -6.86 -8.59 8.81
C GLU A 96 -7.20 -7.70 7.61
N GLU A 97 -7.70 -6.49 7.87
CA GLU A 97 -8.00 -5.52 6.82
C GLU A 97 -6.71 -4.97 6.19
N VAL A 98 -5.66 -4.73 6.99
CA VAL A 98 -4.34 -4.37 6.49
C VAL A 98 -3.75 -5.46 5.59
N GLU A 99 -3.84 -6.73 5.97
CA GLU A 99 -3.37 -7.85 5.15
C GLU A 99 -4.11 -7.95 3.81
N ARG A 100 -5.43 -7.67 3.80
CA ARG A 100 -6.22 -7.61 2.56
C ARG A 100 -5.77 -6.47 1.65
N GLY A 101 -5.50 -5.29 2.21
CA GLY A 101 -4.96 -4.15 1.46
C GLY A 101 -3.61 -4.47 0.82
N GLU A 102 -2.72 -5.11 1.58
CA GLU A 102 -1.41 -5.56 1.10
C GLU A 102 -1.50 -6.60 -0.03
N ASP A 103 -2.43 -7.57 0.04
CA ASP A 103 -2.66 -8.51 -1.07
C ASP A 103 -3.13 -7.80 -2.36
N ILE A 104 -3.96 -6.76 -2.24
CA ILE A 104 -4.37 -5.93 -3.38
C ILE A 104 -3.17 -5.17 -3.95
N ALA A 105 -2.34 -4.57 -3.08
CA ALA A 105 -1.13 -3.88 -3.52
C ALA A 105 -0.17 -4.83 -4.24
N LEU A 106 0.06 -6.04 -3.73
CA LEU A 106 0.89 -7.06 -4.38
C LEU A 106 0.39 -7.40 -5.79
N LYS A 107 -0.93 -7.48 -6.00
CA LYS A 107 -1.51 -7.72 -7.32
C LYS A 107 -1.27 -6.55 -8.27
N SER A 108 -1.41 -5.31 -7.81
CA SER A 108 -1.09 -4.11 -8.59
C SER A 108 0.38 -4.08 -9.02
N TYR A 109 1.30 -4.35 -8.09
CA TYR A 109 2.74 -4.39 -8.39
C TYR A 109 3.11 -5.54 -9.32
N ARG A 110 2.55 -6.74 -9.15
CA ARG A 110 2.78 -7.87 -10.09
C ARG A 110 2.33 -7.52 -11.50
N LYS A 111 1.12 -6.95 -11.63
CA LYS A 111 0.61 -6.48 -12.92
C LYS A 111 1.53 -5.44 -13.57
N ALA A 112 2.14 -4.56 -12.77
CA ALA A 112 3.10 -3.59 -13.27
C ALA A 112 4.42 -4.23 -13.71
N LEU A 113 4.93 -5.23 -12.98
CA LEU A 113 6.13 -5.98 -13.35
C LEU A 113 5.95 -6.84 -14.60
N ASP A 114 4.73 -7.30 -14.87
CA ASP A 114 4.39 -8.02 -16.12
C ASP A 114 4.28 -7.08 -17.34
N ALA A 115 4.33 -5.76 -17.15
CA ALA A 115 4.27 -4.78 -18.22
C ALA A 115 5.65 -4.52 -18.86
N ASP A 116 5.65 -4.05 -20.12
CA ASP A 116 6.86 -3.63 -20.83
C ASP A 116 7.35 -2.27 -20.32
N LEU A 117 8.06 -2.28 -19.19
CA LEU A 117 8.63 -1.10 -18.53
C LEU A 117 10.10 -0.88 -18.94
N PRO A 118 10.56 0.39 -19.04
CA PRO A 118 11.99 0.70 -19.11
C PRO A 118 12.76 0.03 -17.96
N ALA A 119 13.98 -0.43 -18.22
CA ALA A 119 14.76 -1.22 -17.26
C ALA A 119 14.95 -0.51 -15.90
N ASP A 120 15.15 0.81 -15.90
CA ASP A 120 15.36 1.57 -14.67
C ASP A 120 14.06 1.75 -13.87
N ILE A 121 12.92 1.91 -14.57
CA ILE A 121 11.59 1.94 -13.95
C ILE A 121 11.23 0.57 -13.39
N HIS A 122 11.49 -0.51 -14.13
CA HIS A 122 11.25 -1.88 -13.67
C HIS A 122 12.00 -2.17 -12.36
N LYS A 123 13.27 -1.73 -12.22
CA LYS A 123 14.04 -1.89 -10.97
C LYS A 123 13.39 -1.17 -9.78
N ILE A 124 12.83 0.03 -9.99
CA ILE A 124 12.12 0.79 -8.95
C ILE A 124 10.88 0.01 -8.51
N VAL A 125 10.05 -0.41 -9.47
CA VAL A 125 8.83 -1.18 -9.22
C VAL A 125 9.14 -2.51 -8.52
N GLU A 126 10.20 -3.21 -8.91
CA GLU A 126 10.61 -4.48 -8.30
C GLU A 126 11.07 -4.29 -6.85
N ARG A 127 11.84 -3.23 -6.57
CA ARG A 127 12.25 -2.88 -5.21
C ARG A 127 11.04 -2.59 -4.32
N GLN A 128 10.11 -1.78 -4.81
CA GLN A 128 8.88 -1.45 -4.07
C GLN A 128 8.01 -2.71 -3.86
N TYR A 129 7.86 -3.56 -4.87
CA TYR A 129 7.16 -4.86 -4.76
C TYR A 129 7.74 -5.73 -3.64
N LYS A 130 9.08 -5.86 -3.55
CA LYS A 130 9.74 -6.60 -2.46
C LYS A 130 9.42 -5.99 -1.09
N GLY A 131 9.33 -4.67 -1.01
CA GLY A 131 8.95 -3.94 0.21
C GLY A 131 7.52 -4.24 0.68
N VAL A 132 6.57 -4.32 -0.26
CA VAL A 132 5.17 -4.74 -0.04
C VAL A 132 5.12 -6.21 0.36
N GLU A 133 5.84 -7.09 -0.34
CA GLU A 133 5.86 -8.53 -0.02
C GLU A 133 6.39 -8.81 1.39
N GLN A 134 7.43 -8.06 1.80
CA GLN A 134 7.91 -8.11 3.17
C GLN A 134 6.85 -7.61 4.16
N ASN A 135 6.16 -6.52 3.86
CA ASN A 135 5.12 -5.99 4.75
C ASN A 135 3.98 -6.98 4.94
N TYR A 136 3.47 -7.54 3.85
CA TYR A 136 2.42 -8.56 3.87
C TYR A 136 2.79 -9.72 4.83
N LYS A 137 4.03 -10.22 4.77
CA LYS A 137 4.52 -11.28 5.67
C LYS A 137 4.54 -10.80 7.13
N GLU A 138 5.07 -9.61 7.40
CA GLU A 138 5.14 -9.05 8.75
C GLU A 138 3.75 -8.81 9.38
N VAL A 139 2.80 -8.27 8.60
CA VAL A 139 1.39 -8.08 8.99
C VAL A 139 0.73 -9.41 9.31
N ARG A 140 0.92 -10.41 8.46
CA ARG A 140 0.39 -11.75 8.67
C ARG A 140 0.91 -12.37 9.97
N GLU A 141 2.22 -12.27 10.23
CA GLU A 141 2.82 -12.74 11.48
C GLU A 141 2.26 -11.99 12.70
N MET A 142 2.10 -10.66 12.61
CA MET A 142 1.48 -9.85 13.67
C MET A 142 0.04 -10.31 13.96
N ARG A 143 -0.76 -10.58 12.92
CA ARG A 143 -2.14 -11.07 13.04
C ARG A 143 -2.17 -12.45 13.72
N GLU A 144 -1.31 -13.35 13.30
CA GLU A 144 -1.20 -14.70 13.87
C GLU A 144 -0.82 -14.63 15.36
N ARG A 145 0.14 -13.76 15.73
CA ARG A 145 0.50 -13.50 17.14
C ARG A 145 -0.66 -12.92 17.96
N ALA A 146 -1.45 -12.00 17.38
CA ALA A 146 -2.65 -11.46 18.02
C ALA A 146 -3.76 -12.52 18.22
N THR A 147 -3.65 -13.69 17.58
CA THR A 147 -4.62 -14.79 17.66
C THR A 147 -4.24 -15.86 18.69
N SER A 148 -2.97 -15.95 19.09
CA SER A 148 -2.54 -16.91 20.12
C SER A 148 -2.88 -16.38 21.52
N PRO A 149 -3.67 -17.11 22.34
CA PRO A 149 -3.82 -16.76 23.74
C PRO A 149 -2.42 -16.82 24.37
N ARG A 150 -1.99 -15.73 25.01
CA ARG A 150 -0.78 -15.75 25.85
C ARG A 150 -0.93 -16.89 26.85
N SER A 151 -0.24 -18.00 26.62
CA SER A 151 -0.10 -19.06 27.62
C SER A 151 0.58 -18.44 28.83
N PRO A 152 -0.05 -18.40 30.01
CA PRO A 152 0.62 -17.91 31.20
C PRO A 152 1.83 -18.80 31.47
N ARG A 153 2.98 -18.16 31.70
CA ARG A 153 4.15 -18.83 32.29
C ARG A 153 3.85 -19.21 33.73
#